data_AF-A0A5J4F6D9-F1
#
_entry.id   AF-A0A5J4F6D9-F1
#
_cell.length_a   1.000
_cell.length_b   1.000
_cell.length_c   1.000
_cell.angle_alpha   90.00
_cell.angle_beta   90.00
_cell.angle_gamma   90.00
#
_symmetry.space_group_name_H-M   'P 1'
#
loop_
_entity.id
_entity.type
_entity.pdbx_description
1 polymer ?
#
loop_
_entity_poly.entity_id
_entity_poly.type
_entity_poly.pdbx_seq_one_letter_code
_entity_poly.pdbx_strand_id
1 'polypeptide(L)'
;MKARLSIALTALMTLGITATPAANFDEQDIEQTQVIAIARPYGGNKFDLLVLEQIPGKQKCWSESGSGPVMIDPLLLNFDFTGICRRATDSNGYSIRLDGRDFGLDYILRIVERNGELYLVGTPRDARRPELVVGRTRGMQTGFMKIILEPGWRFSRRTFEGKSLGHFYFSGKEAEVLAAAGRPPISETTPPPSSGSSFRDISGDIYKTEIEKAIALGVVAGFKEDNTFRPENPVTREQFVSMIIEGMGTVTKINLEEIPPGSGSFNDVDATRWSAKKIQWARANGIVAGKANGEFRPTDPITRAELMAILKQAATYLKTQQKQAPNLAQTKTPVNFSDTSGHWAAGLITQMSGFCGVASPLNEQGSAFVPNDPARRNYAAAAIVRTLDCVKTAKK
;
A
#
# COMPACT_ATOMS: atom_id res chain seq x y z
N MET A 1 -13.31 -71.92 -27.37
CA MET A 1 -13.85 -70.69 -26.74
C MET A 1 -12.70 -69.69 -26.60
N LYS A 2 -12.69 -68.60 -27.39
CA LYS A 2 -11.64 -67.55 -27.31
C LYS A 2 -12.28 -66.28 -26.75
N ALA A 3 -11.91 -65.92 -25.53
CA ALA A 3 -12.34 -64.68 -24.86
C ALA A 3 -11.55 -63.49 -25.43
N ARG A 4 -12.26 -62.40 -25.76
CA ARG A 4 -11.65 -61.11 -26.13
C ARG A 4 -11.66 -60.20 -24.89
N LEU A 5 -10.47 -59.83 -24.45
CA LEU A 5 -10.26 -58.87 -23.35
C LEU A 5 -10.25 -57.46 -23.95
N SER A 6 -11.18 -56.59 -23.55
CA SER A 6 -11.18 -55.17 -23.91
C SER A 6 -10.53 -54.37 -22.78
N ILE A 7 -9.48 -53.63 -23.09
CA ILE A 7 -8.78 -52.72 -22.17
C ILE A 7 -9.35 -51.32 -22.38
N ALA A 8 -10.00 -50.75 -21.36
CA ALA A 8 -10.46 -49.38 -21.35
C ALA A 8 -9.32 -48.45 -20.91
N LEU A 9 -8.91 -47.53 -21.79
CA LEU A 9 -7.89 -46.53 -21.54
C LEU A 9 -8.52 -45.29 -20.89
N THR A 10 -8.25 -45.04 -19.61
CA THR A 10 -8.71 -43.84 -18.89
C THR A 10 -7.70 -42.71 -19.12
N ALA A 11 -8.11 -41.66 -19.82
CA ALA A 11 -7.29 -40.46 -20.01
C ALA A 11 -7.45 -39.52 -18.80
N LEU A 12 -6.39 -39.34 -18.01
CA LEU A 12 -6.30 -38.26 -17.03
C LEU A 12 -5.99 -36.94 -17.77
N MET A 13 -6.94 -36.01 -17.81
CA MET A 13 -6.67 -34.61 -18.16
C MET A 13 -6.07 -33.90 -16.95
N THR A 14 -4.79 -33.56 -17.01
CA THR A 14 -4.14 -32.64 -16.09
C THR A 14 -4.44 -31.20 -16.51
N LEU A 15 -5.26 -30.49 -15.71
CA LEU A 15 -5.40 -29.04 -15.84
C LEU A 15 -4.11 -28.38 -15.34
N GLY A 16 -3.27 -27.95 -16.28
CA GLY A 16 -2.11 -27.12 -15.97
C GLY A 16 -2.55 -25.73 -15.51
N ILE A 17 -2.24 -25.37 -14.27
CA ILE A 17 -2.37 -24.00 -13.76
C ILE A 17 -1.18 -23.21 -14.31
N THR A 18 -1.42 -22.34 -15.29
CA THR A 18 -0.41 -21.36 -15.72
C THR A 18 -0.33 -20.24 -14.68
N ALA A 19 0.79 -20.17 -13.96
CA ALA A 19 1.07 -19.03 -13.09
C ALA A 19 1.21 -17.76 -13.95
N THR A 20 0.45 -16.73 -13.60
CA THR A 20 0.56 -15.40 -14.23
C THR A 20 1.84 -14.74 -13.74
N PRO A 21 2.68 -14.16 -14.62
CA PRO A 21 3.92 -13.51 -14.20
C PRO A 21 3.63 -12.29 -13.32
N ALA A 22 4.48 -12.07 -12.31
CA ALA A 22 4.40 -10.91 -11.44
C ALA A 22 4.54 -9.60 -12.25
N ALA A 23 3.74 -8.60 -11.92
CA ALA A 23 3.83 -7.26 -12.49
C ALA A 23 5.23 -6.67 -12.30
N ASN A 24 5.93 -6.36 -13.40
CA ASN A 24 7.17 -5.61 -13.38
C ASN A 24 6.87 -4.11 -13.30
N PHE A 25 7.49 -3.42 -12.35
CA PHE A 25 7.44 -1.96 -12.27
C PHE A 25 8.67 -1.36 -12.94
N ASP A 26 8.42 -0.49 -13.90
CA ASP A 26 9.43 0.30 -14.59
C ASP A 26 9.70 1.61 -13.83
N GLU A 27 10.63 2.40 -14.35
CA GLU A 27 10.86 3.77 -13.89
C GLU A 27 10.83 4.77 -15.03
N GLN A 28 10.43 5.99 -14.71
CA GLN A 28 10.47 7.15 -15.59
C GLN A 28 11.31 8.25 -14.94
N ASP A 29 12.21 8.84 -15.71
CA ASP A 29 13.03 9.96 -15.24
C ASP A 29 12.18 11.19 -14.94
N ILE A 30 12.56 11.89 -13.86
CA ILE A 30 11.99 13.19 -13.51
C ILE A 30 13.07 14.25 -13.74
N GLU A 31 12.68 15.44 -14.17
CA GLU A 31 13.60 16.57 -14.23
C GLU A 31 14.09 16.89 -12.81
N GLN A 32 15.41 16.83 -12.59
CA GLN A 32 15.98 16.89 -11.24
C GLN A 32 15.75 18.23 -10.52
N THR A 33 15.51 19.29 -11.29
CA THR A 33 15.12 20.62 -10.80
C THR A 33 13.67 20.67 -10.31
N GLN A 34 12.84 19.71 -10.72
CA GLN A 34 11.43 19.61 -10.35
C GLN A 34 11.21 18.76 -9.11
N VAL A 35 12.22 18.06 -8.58
CA VAL A 35 12.09 17.21 -7.39
C VAL A 35 13.08 17.64 -6.33
N ILE A 36 12.65 17.61 -5.07
CA ILE A 36 13.49 17.91 -3.92
C ILE A 36 13.28 16.89 -2.81
N ALA A 37 14.38 16.47 -2.18
CA ALA A 37 14.38 15.76 -0.91
C ALA A 37 14.65 16.76 0.22
N ILE A 38 13.85 16.68 1.28
CA ILE A 38 13.83 17.64 2.38
C ILE A 38 13.93 16.88 3.69
N ALA A 39 14.84 17.33 4.57
CA ALA A 39 14.84 16.95 5.97
C ALA A 39 13.81 17.80 6.70
N ARG A 40 12.65 17.21 7.03
CA ARG A 40 11.55 17.89 7.71
C ARG A 40 11.64 17.65 9.23
N PRO A 41 11.60 18.69 10.07
CA PRO A 41 11.55 18.51 11.52
C PRO A 41 10.17 17.97 11.96
N TYR A 42 10.14 17.04 12.92
CA TYR A 42 8.88 16.52 13.48
C TYR A 42 8.84 16.47 15.03
N GLY A 43 9.82 17.06 15.70
CA GLY A 43 9.83 17.24 17.16
C GLY A 43 11.22 17.08 17.76
N GLY A 44 11.63 18.04 18.60
CA GLY A 44 13.02 18.14 19.07
C GLY A 44 14.00 18.28 17.90
N ASN A 45 15.18 17.66 17.99
CA ASN A 45 16.18 17.61 16.91
C ASN A 45 16.00 16.39 15.98
N LYS A 46 14.76 15.95 15.74
CA LYS A 46 14.46 14.78 14.89
C LYS A 46 13.88 15.20 13.55
N PHE A 47 14.27 14.47 12.50
CA PHE A 47 13.95 14.76 11.11
C PHE A 47 13.43 13.52 10.38
N ASP A 48 12.44 13.71 9.52
CA ASP A 48 11.96 12.71 8.57
C ASP A 48 12.11 13.19 7.13
N LEU A 49 12.06 12.24 6.19
CA LEU A 49 12.23 12.53 4.78
C LEU A 49 10.90 12.97 4.17
N LEU A 50 10.92 14.14 3.54
CA LEU A 50 9.86 14.65 2.68
C LEU A 50 10.41 14.76 1.26
N VAL A 51 9.74 14.14 0.28
CA VAL A 51 10.01 14.34 -1.14
C VAL A 51 8.89 15.14 -1.75
N LEU A 52 9.22 16.24 -2.42
CA LEU A 52 8.28 17.08 -3.15
C LEU A 52 8.63 17.13 -4.63
N GLU A 53 7.60 17.25 -5.45
CA GLU A 53 7.76 17.50 -6.87
C GLU A 53 6.88 18.65 -7.35
N GLN A 54 7.49 19.56 -8.10
CA GLN A 54 6.86 20.64 -8.83
C GLN A 54 6.10 20.09 -10.04
N ILE A 55 4.79 20.34 -10.10
CA ILE A 55 4.03 20.11 -11.33
C ILE A 55 4.27 21.30 -12.28
N PRO A 56 4.67 21.05 -13.54
CA PRO A 56 4.87 22.12 -14.52
C PRO A 56 3.63 23.00 -14.70
N GLY A 57 3.83 24.32 -14.77
CA GLY A 57 2.75 25.29 -14.95
C GLY A 57 1.88 25.53 -13.71
N LYS A 58 2.24 24.96 -12.55
CA LYS A 58 1.58 25.21 -11.27
C LYS A 58 2.39 26.16 -10.39
N GLN A 59 1.76 26.66 -9.33
CA GLN A 59 2.42 27.51 -8.34
C GLN A 59 3.65 26.82 -7.73
N LYS A 60 4.65 27.62 -7.35
CA LYS A 60 5.92 27.12 -6.83
C LYS A 60 5.72 26.38 -5.51
N CYS A 61 6.26 25.16 -5.42
CA CYS A 61 6.09 24.28 -4.27
C CYS A 61 7.05 24.60 -3.10
N TRP A 62 8.20 25.22 -3.37
CA TRP A 62 9.16 25.61 -2.33
C TRP A 62 10.01 26.81 -2.78
N SER A 63 10.64 27.48 -1.82
CA SER A 63 11.77 28.37 -2.07
C SER A 63 13.00 27.92 -1.29
N GLU A 64 14.17 28.28 -1.81
CA GLU A 64 15.47 27.93 -1.22
C GLU A 64 16.15 29.21 -0.73
N SER A 65 16.85 29.13 0.40
CA SER A 65 17.67 30.23 0.93
C SER A 65 18.90 29.68 1.65
N GLY A 66 19.99 30.45 1.69
CA GLY A 66 21.25 30.02 2.30
C GLY A 66 22.01 28.98 1.46
N SER A 67 23.19 28.57 1.95
CA SER A 67 24.10 27.67 1.22
C SER A 67 24.85 26.67 2.11
N GLY A 68 24.50 26.53 3.39
CA GLY A 68 25.17 25.62 4.32
C GLY A 68 24.58 25.59 5.74
N PRO A 69 23.43 24.92 5.96
CA PRO A 69 22.61 24.18 5.00
C PRO A 69 21.77 25.09 4.09
N VAL A 70 21.28 24.55 2.98
CA VAL A 70 20.23 25.22 2.17
C VAL A 70 18.89 25.03 2.88
N MET A 71 18.30 26.12 3.34
CA MET A 71 17.01 26.13 4.01
C MET A 71 15.89 26.13 2.97
N ILE A 72 14.88 25.30 3.24
CA ILE A 72 13.69 25.18 2.41
C ILE A 72 12.53 25.86 3.13
N ASP A 73 11.85 26.74 2.42
CA ASP A 73 10.53 27.19 2.82
C ASP A 73 9.50 26.42 1.98
N PRO A 74 8.77 25.45 2.57
CA PRO A 74 7.66 24.81 1.90
C PRO A 74 6.53 25.84 1.77
N LEU A 75 6.48 26.48 0.60
CA LEU A 75 5.45 27.48 0.26
C LEU A 75 4.02 26.90 0.37
N LEU A 76 3.91 25.57 0.43
CA LEU A 76 2.70 24.76 0.63
C LEU A 76 1.98 24.96 1.97
N LEU A 77 2.59 25.63 2.95
CA LEU A 77 1.97 25.87 4.24
C LEU A 77 0.99 27.06 4.24
N ASN A 78 0.88 27.78 3.12
CA ASN A 78 0.15 29.05 3.03
C ASN A 78 -1.08 29.02 2.08
N PHE A 79 -1.41 27.90 1.42
CA PHE A 79 -2.58 27.78 0.50
C PHE A 79 -2.98 26.31 0.19
N ASP A 80 -4.18 26.09 -0.36
CA ASP A 80 -4.71 24.77 -0.77
C ASP A 80 -3.83 24.14 -1.86
N PHE A 81 -3.34 22.92 -1.59
CA PHE A 81 -2.28 22.21 -2.32
C PHE A 81 -2.79 21.31 -3.45
N THR A 82 -4.10 21.21 -3.66
CA THR A 82 -4.70 20.22 -4.58
C THR A 82 -4.26 20.47 -6.03
N GLY A 83 -3.46 19.56 -6.59
CA GLY A 83 -3.02 19.61 -7.99
C GLY A 83 -1.85 20.56 -8.29
N ILE A 84 -1.16 21.07 -7.27
CA ILE A 84 -0.01 21.99 -7.42
C ILE A 84 1.33 21.25 -7.33
N CYS A 85 1.45 20.29 -6.41
CA CYS A 85 2.67 19.54 -6.14
C CYS A 85 2.37 18.07 -5.87
N ARG A 86 3.32 17.17 -6.14
CA ARG A 86 3.27 15.78 -5.64
C ARG A 86 4.15 15.65 -4.40
N ARG A 87 3.79 14.72 -3.51
CA ARG A 87 4.44 14.59 -2.21
C ARG A 87 4.51 13.14 -1.74
N ALA A 88 5.66 12.77 -1.16
CA ALA A 88 5.86 11.54 -0.41
C ALA A 88 6.48 11.83 0.96
N THR A 89 5.90 11.27 2.03
CA THR A 89 6.27 11.55 3.44
C THR A 89 6.60 10.29 4.24
N ASP A 90 6.50 9.12 3.61
CA ASP A 90 6.76 7.84 4.28
C ASP A 90 7.30 6.82 3.27
N SER A 91 7.65 5.64 3.79
CA SER A 91 8.26 4.56 3.02
C SER A 91 7.39 3.99 1.89
N ASN A 92 6.07 4.26 1.85
CA ASN A 92 5.23 3.89 0.71
C ASN A 92 5.42 4.84 -0.48
N GLY A 93 5.95 6.04 -0.24
CA GLY A 93 6.11 7.09 -1.24
C GLY A 93 7.50 7.18 -1.87
N TYR A 94 8.52 6.53 -1.33
CA TYR A 94 9.88 6.53 -1.92
C TYR A 94 10.70 5.27 -1.62
N SER A 95 11.64 4.93 -2.50
CA SER A 95 12.67 3.90 -2.26
C SER A 95 13.97 4.11 -3.02
N ILE A 96 15.00 3.30 -2.74
CA ILE A 96 16.25 3.25 -3.53
C ILE A 96 16.04 2.34 -4.74
N ARG A 97 16.59 2.71 -5.89
CA ARG A 97 16.65 1.86 -7.09
C ARG A 97 18.06 1.89 -7.66
N LEU A 98 18.70 0.72 -7.81
CA LEU A 98 20.04 0.64 -8.39
C LEU A 98 20.02 -0.34 -9.55
N ASP A 99 20.62 0.05 -10.67
CA ASP A 99 20.74 -0.80 -11.87
C ASP A 99 19.41 -1.42 -12.32
N GLY A 100 18.33 -0.62 -12.23
CA GLY A 100 16.98 -1.03 -12.61
C GLY A 100 16.27 -1.95 -11.59
N ARG A 101 16.92 -2.28 -10.47
CA ARG A 101 16.32 -3.06 -9.37
C ARG A 101 15.84 -2.13 -8.26
N ASP A 102 14.61 -2.32 -7.80
CA ASP A 102 14.05 -1.64 -6.62
C ASP A 102 14.60 -2.26 -5.33
N PHE A 103 15.32 -1.45 -4.56
CA PHE A 103 15.93 -1.78 -3.28
C PHE A 103 15.14 -1.20 -2.09
N GLY A 104 13.90 -0.73 -2.30
CA GLY A 104 13.04 -0.30 -1.19
C GLY A 104 12.79 -1.34 -0.12
N LEU A 105 13.11 -2.59 -0.46
CA LEU A 105 13.01 -3.73 0.42
C LEU A 105 14.36 -4.11 1.07
N ASP A 106 15.46 -3.69 0.48
CA ASP A 106 16.82 -4.01 0.93
C ASP A 106 17.38 -2.91 1.85
N TYR A 107 16.94 -1.65 1.64
CA TYR A 107 17.41 -0.47 2.36
C TYR A 107 16.26 0.35 2.94
N ILE A 108 16.43 0.82 4.17
CA ILE A 108 15.54 1.80 4.81
C ILE A 108 16.15 3.18 4.65
N LEU A 109 15.42 4.10 4.01
CA LEU A 109 15.82 5.50 3.95
C LEU A 109 15.61 6.16 5.32
N ARG A 110 16.68 6.69 5.90
CA ARG A 110 16.67 7.37 7.20
C ARG A 110 17.48 8.65 7.13
N ILE A 111 17.06 9.63 7.92
CA ILE A 111 17.88 10.80 8.21
C ILE A 111 18.66 10.53 9.48
N VAL A 112 19.99 10.62 9.39
CA VAL A 112 20.90 10.42 10.52
C VAL A 112 21.79 11.65 10.66
N GLU A 113 22.00 12.10 11.89
CA GLU A 113 22.93 13.18 12.19
C GLU A 113 24.34 12.63 12.35
N ARG A 114 25.33 13.28 11.71
CA ARG A 114 26.76 13.01 11.89
C ARG A 114 27.52 14.33 11.86
N ASN A 115 28.30 14.63 12.90
CA ASN A 115 29.19 15.79 12.96
C ASN A 115 28.52 17.14 12.63
N GLY A 116 27.28 17.37 13.09
CA GLY A 116 26.54 18.62 12.81
C GLY A 116 26.01 18.74 11.38
N GLU A 117 25.85 17.61 10.67
CA GLU A 117 25.24 17.51 9.36
C GLU A 117 24.22 16.37 9.33
N LEU A 118 23.12 16.54 8.61
CA LEU A 118 22.15 15.46 8.37
C LEU A 118 22.44 14.73 7.06
N TYR A 119 22.46 13.41 7.14
CA TYR A 119 22.65 12.48 6.02
C TYR A 119 21.35 11.73 5.75
N LEU A 120 20.95 11.68 4.49
CA LEU A 120 19.98 10.70 4.01
C LEU A 120 20.76 9.42 3.66
N VAL A 121 20.51 8.37 4.44
CA VAL A 121 21.17 7.07 4.26
C VAL A 121 20.16 5.99 3.93
N GLY A 122 20.52 5.12 3.00
CA GLY A 122 19.96 3.78 2.92
C GLY A 122 20.64 2.92 3.97
N THR A 123 19.97 2.67 5.10
CA THR A 123 20.40 1.71 6.10
C THR A 123 20.04 0.30 5.62
N PRO A 124 21.02 -0.59 5.39
CA PRO A 124 20.79 -1.92 4.86
C PRO A 124 20.10 -2.76 5.92
N ARG A 125 19.16 -3.60 5.49
CA ARG A 125 18.51 -4.55 6.40
C ARG A 125 19.36 -5.80 6.62
N ASP A 126 20.23 -6.13 5.67
CA ASP A 126 21.29 -7.11 5.83
C ASP A 126 22.58 -6.40 6.25
N ALA A 127 23.10 -6.69 7.45
CA ALA A 127 24.32 -6.07 7.98
C ALA A 127 25.57 -6.35 7.13
N ARG A 128 25.53 -7.32 6.20
CA ARG A 128 26.60 -7.59 5.23
C ARG A 128 26.64 -6.58 4.09
N ARG A 129 25.52 -5.91 3.81
CA ARG A 129 25.45 -4.85 2.81
C ARG A 129 25.97 -3.53 3.39
N PRO A 130 26.62 -2.70 2.57
CA PRO A 130 27.13 -1.42 3.03
C PRO A 130 25.98 -0.43 3.19
N GLU A 131 26.04 0.43 4.21
CA GLU A 131 25.19 1.63 4.21
C GLU A 131 25.48 2.51 2.99
N LEU A 132 24.41 2.96 2.34
CA LEU A 132 24.47 3.84 1.17
C LEU A 132 24.18 5.27 1.60
N VAL A 133 25.09 6.20 1.28
CA VAL A 133 24.83 7.63 1.45
C VAL A 133 24.15 8.13 0.19
N VAL A 134 22.88 8.55 0.32
CA VAL A 134 22.04 9.00 -0.79
C VAL A 134 22.16 10.51 -0.98
N GLY A 135 22.28 11.26 0.12
CA GLY A 135 22.43 12.71 0.10
C GLY A 135 22.72 13.29 1.46
N ARG A 136 23.00 14.60 1.52
CA ARG A 136 23.29 15.32 2.76
C ARG A 136 22.93 16.79 2.69
N THR A 137 22.82 17.42 3.86
CA THR A 137 22.34 18.79 4.04
C THR A 137 23.43 19.87 3.99
N ARG A 138 24.71 19.48 4.04
CA ARG A 138 25.88 20.38 4.09
C ARG A 138 25.88 21.33 5.30
N GLY A 139 25.28 20.86 6.40
CA GLY A 139 25.15 21.58 7.67
C GLY A 139 23.85 21.24 8.37
N MET A 140 23.69 21.64 9.62
CA MET A 140 22.48 21.39 10.39
C MET A 140 22.01 22.68 11.06
N GLN A 141 20.73 23.00 10.85
CA GLN A 141 20.02 24.11 11.48
C GLN A 141 18.61 23.65 11.86
N THR A 142 17.90 24.49 12.62
CA THR A 142 16.48 24.29 12.89
C THR A 142 15.65 24.66 11.67
N GLY A 143 14.76 23.78 11.22
CA GLY A 143 13.85 24.03 10.10
C GLY A 143 13.97 22.98 9.00
N PHE A 144 13.29 23.22 7.88
CA PHE A 144 13.34 22.34 6.72
C PHE A 144 14.64 22.59 5.96
N MET A 145 15.41 21.53 5.71
CA MET A 145 16.69 21.64 5.01
C MET A 145 16.68 20.79 3.75
N LYS A 146 17.31 21.29 2.69
CA LYS A 146 17.50 20.55 1.44
C LYS A 146 18.47 19.40 1.66
N ILE A 147 18.09 18.22 1.23
CA ILE A 147 19.00 17.09 1.08
C ILE A 147 19.54 17.15 -0.35
N ILE A 148 20.82 17.45 -0.48
CA ILE A 148 21.54 17.44 -1.76
C ILE A 148 21.96 16.00 -2.02
N LEU A 149 21.52 15.43 -3.15
CA LEU A 149 21.90 14.08 -3.54
C LEU A 149 23.41 13.99 -3.77
N GLU A 150 24.04 12.91 -3.30
CA GLU A 150 25.44 12.64 -3.60
C GLU A 150 25.62 12.25 -5.07
N PRO A 151 26.82 12.40 -5.65
CA PRO A 151 27.09 11.98 -7.02
C PRO A 151 26.68 10.52 -7.29
N GLY A 152 26.08 10.29 -8.47
CA GLY A 152 25.55 8.98 -8.88
C GLY A 152 24.08 8.74 -8.53
N TRP A 153 23.48 9.60 -7.70
CA TRP A 153 22.05 9.55 -7.37
C TRP A 153 21.23 10.56 -8.19
N ARG A 154 20.02 10.16 -8.53
CA ARG A 154 19.00 10.98 -9.21
C ARG A 154 17.59 10.57 -8.77
N PHE A 155 16.62 11.46 -8.93
CA PHE A 155 15.22 11.12 -8.77
C PHE A 155 14.66 10.44 -10.03
N SER A 156 13.82 9.42 -9.84
CA SER A 156 12.94 8.89 -10.86
C SER A 156 11.58 8.53 -10.25
N ARG A 157 10.64 8.04 -11.06
CA ARG A 157 9.31 7.65 -10.61
C ARG A 157 8.98 6.23 -11.03
N ARG A 158 8.30 5.48 -10.16
CA ARG A 158 7.71 4.19 -10.50
C ARG A 158 6.62 4.31 -11.58
N THR A 159 6.70 3.44 -12.60
CA THR A 159 5.66 3.30 -13.63
C THR A 159 5.15 1.86 -13.72
N PHE A 160 3.90 1.71 -14.13
CA PHE A 160 3.31 0.41 -14.47
C PHE A 160 2.55 0.54 -15.79
N GLU A 161 2.89 -0.28 -16.79
CA GLU A 161 2.30 -0.22 -18.15
C GLU A 161 2.30 1.21 -18.73
N GLY A 162 3.42 1.93 -18.56
CA GLY A 162 3.58 3.31 -19.04
C GLY A 162 2.85 4.39 -18.23
N LYS A 163 2.13 4.02 -17.15
CA LYS A 163 1.47 4.99 -16.26
C LYS A 163 2.34 5.33 -15.06
N SER A 164 2.57 6.63 -14.85
CA SER A 164 3.21 7.18 -13.65
C SER A 164 2.40 6.85 -12.37
N LEU A 165 3.08 6.30 -11.36
CA LEU A 165 2.53 6.05 -10.03
C LEU A 165 3.02 7.11 -9.02
N GLY A 166 2.44 7.14 -7.81
CA GLY A 166 2.80 8.10 -6.76
C GLY A 166 4.11 7.83 -6.01
N HIS A 167 4.93 6.88 -6.47
CA HIS A 167 6.14 6.43 -5.77
C HIS A 167 7.41 6.96 -6.45
N PHE A 168 8.28 7.58 -5.66
CA PHE A 168 9.57 8.12 -6.09
C PHE A 168 10.71 7.11 -5.91
N TYR A 169 11.70 7.16 -6.78
CA TYR A 169 12.95 6.45 -6.60
C TYR A 169 14.10 7.42 -6.40
N PHE A 170 14.99 7.09 -5.47
CA PHE A 170 16.37 7.51 -5.50
C PHE A 170 17.12 6.49 -6.35
N SER A 171 17.30 6.82 -7.63
CA SER A 171 17.89 5.94 -8.63
C SER A 171 19.38 6.20 -8.80
N GLY A 172 20.15 5.17 -9.12
CA GLY A 172 21.57 5.27 -9.44
C GLY A 172 22.12 4.00 -10.08
N LYS A 173 23.40 3.99 -10.43
CA LYS A 173 24.14 2.76 -10.72
C LYS A 173 24.97 2.39 -9.52
N GLU A 174 24.95 1.13 -9.11
CA GLU A 174 25.62 0.68 -7.88
C GLU A 174 27.11 1.02 -7.88
N ALA A 175 27.79 0.80 -9.00
CA ALA A 175 29.22 1.14 -9.15
C ALA A 175 29.50 2.64 -8.96
N GLU A 176 28.63 3.52 -9.46
CA GLU A 176 28.80 4.98 -9.39
C GLU A 176 28.55 5.49 -7.97
N VAL A 177 27.49 5.00 -7.30
CA VAL A 177 27.15 5.42 -5.93
C VAL A 177 28.14 4.90 -4.89
N LEU A 178 28.72 3.71 -5.09
CA LEU A 178 29.75 3.16 -4.20
C LEU A 178 31.11 3.83 -4.40
N ALA A 179 31.49 4.13 -5.65
CA ALA A 179 32.71 4.89 -5.94
C ALA A 179 32.67 6.29 -5.33
N ALA A 180 31.52 6.98 -5.41
CA ALA A 180 31.31 8.27 -4.76
C ALA A 180 31.42 8.21 -3.23
N ALA A 181 31.12 7.05 -2.63
CA ALA A 181 31.26 6.80 -1.19
C ALA A 181 32.67 6.30 -0.77
N GLY A 182 33.63 6.22 -1.70
CA GLY A 182 34.99 5.76 -1.42
C GLY A 182 35.10 4.28 -1.06
N ARG A 183 34.12 3.45 -1.45
CA ARG A 183 34.10 1.99 -1.18
C ARG A 183 34.25 1.20 -2.49
N PRO A 184 35.08 0.14 -2.53
CA PRO A 184 35.16 -0.74 -3.70
C PRO A 184 33.82 -1.50 -3.90
N PRO A 185 33.41 -1.78 -5.15
CA PRO A 185 32.22 -2.57 -5.42
C PRO A 185 32.38 -3.98 -4.82
N ILE A 186 31.38 -4.44 -4.06
CA ILE A 186 31.37 -5.78 -3.50
C ILE A 186 31.06 -6.75 -4.65
N SER A 187 32.01 -7.63 -4.95
CA SER A 187 31.82 -8.70 -5.94
C SER A 187 30.97 -9.82 -5.30
N GLU A 188 29.65 -9.72 -5.36
CA GLU A 188 28.74 -10.82 -4.97
C GLU A 188 28.48 -11.75 -6.15
N THR A 189 28.86 -13.02 -6.00
CA THR A 189 28.48 -14.14 -6.87
C THR A 189 26.97 -14.29 -6.88
N THR A 190 26.40 -14.26 -8.08
CA THR A 190 24.96 -14.38 -8.38
C THR A 190 24.34 -15.63 -7.75
N PRO A 191 23.37 -15.52 -6.82
CA PRO A 191 22.46 -16.63 -6.53
C PRO A 191 21.48 -16.80 -7.69
N PRO A 192 21.02 -18.03 -7.99
CA PRO A 192 20.13 -18.29 -9.11
C PRO A 192 18.75 -17.61 -8.92
N PRO A 193 18.00 -17.39 -10.01
CA PRO A 193 16.72 -16.71 -9.97
C PRO A 193 15.70 -17.52 -9.15
N SER A 194 15.17 -16.90 -8.08
CA SER A 194 14.06 -17.45 -7.31
C SER A 194 12.73 -17.13 -8.01
N SER A 195 12.17 -18.17 -8.64
CA SER A 195 10.82 -18.20 -9.18
C SER A 195 9.82 -18.53 -8.04
N GLY A 196 8.96 -17.59 -7.66
CA GLY A 196 7.81 -17.83 -6.78
C GLY A 196 7.67 -16.84 -5.64
N SER A 197 6.73 -15.89 -5.76
CA SER A 197 6.41 -14.88 -4.76
C SER A 197 5.62 -15.46 -3.56
N SER A 198 6.28 -16.20 -2.67
CA SER A 198 5.66 -16.70 -1.43
C SER A 198 6.33 -16.11 -0.19
N PHE A 199 5.54 -15.47 0.66
CA PHE A 199 5.97 -14.99 1.98
C PHE A 199 6.10 -16.19 2.95
N ARG A 200 7.20 -16.27 3.71
CA ARG A 200 7.51 -17.43 4.56
C ARG A 200 6.50 -17.64 5.69
N ASP A 201 5.98 -16.53 6.21
CA ASP A 201 5.06 -16.48 7.34
C ASP A 201 3.59 -16.68 6.95
N ILE A 202 3.28 -16.89 5.66
CA ILE A 202 1.94 -17.30 5.20
C ILE A 202 1.89 -18.76 4.73
N SER A 203 3.00 -19.49 4.80
CA SER A 203 3.10 -20.86 4.29
C SER A 203 2.06 -21.81 4.88
N GLY A 204 1.72 -21.64 6.16
CA GLY A 204 0.65 -22.36 6.87
C GLY A 204 -0.57 -21.50 7.22
N ASP A 205 -0.68 -20.30 6.64
CA ASP A 205 -1.83 -19.44 6.90
C ASP A 205 -3.06 -19.95 6.12
N ILE A 206 -4.19 -20.07 6.80
CA ILE A 206 -5.46 -20.57 6.23
C ILE A 206 -5.99 -19.67 5.09
N TYR A 207 -5.55 -18.41 5.05
CA TYR A 207 -5.91 -17.40 4.05
C TYR A 207 -4.86 -17.25 2.95
N LYS A 208 -3.84 -18.13 2.89
CA LYS A 208 -2.70 -18.01 1.96
C LYS A 208 -3.13 -17.72 0.52
N THR A 209 -4.08 -18.49 -0.01
CA THR A 209 -4.55 -18.35 -1.40
C THR A 209 -5.17 -16.97 -1.63
N GLU A 210 -6.02 -16.51 -0.73
CA GLU A 210 -6.60 -15.17 -0.84
C GLU A 210 -5.58 -14.06 -0.60
N ILE A 211 -4.60 -14.26 0.28
CA ILE A 211 -3.48 -13.31 0.48
C ILE A 211 -2.70 -13.14 -0.83
N GLU A 212 -2.27 -14.25 -1.44
CA GLU A 212 -1.53 -14.26 -2.72
C GLU A 212 -2.33 -13.57 -3.82
N LYS A 213 -3.65 -13.81 -3.87
CA LYS A 213 -4.53 -13.12 -4.82
C LYS A 213 -4.67 -11.62 -4.53
N ALA A 214 -4.80 -11.23 -3.26
CA ALA A 214 -4.86 -9.83 -2.86
C ALA A 214 -3.56 -9.08 -3.25
N ILE A 215 -2.41 -9.75 -3.14
CA ILE A 215 -1.11 -9.23 -3.59
C ILE A 215 -1.09 -9.06 -5.11
N ALA A 216 -1.51 -10.09 -5.85
CA ALA A 216 -1.56 -10.05 -7.31
C ALA A 216 -2.47 -8.92 -7.84
N LEU A 217 -3.53 -8.61 -7.10
CA LEU A 217 -4.46 -7.51 -7.41
C LEU A 217 -3.96 -6.12 -6.98
N GLY A 218 -2.81 -6.02 -6.29
CA GLY A 218 -2.30 -4.76 -5.74
C GLY A 218 -3.08 -4.21 -4.54
N VAL A 219 -3.98 -5.01 -3.96
CA VAL A 219 -4.81 -4.65 -2.79
C VAL A 219 -3.95 -4.51 -1.53
N VAL A 220 -2.99 -5.41 -1.39
CA VAL A 220 -2.06 -5.47 -0.26
C VAL A 220 -0.66 -5.78 -0.78
N ALA A 221 0.35 -5.30 -0.07
CA ALA A 221 1.72 -5.75 -0.24
C ALA A 221 2.17 -6.46 1.03
N GLY A 222 2.99 -7.50 0.90
CA GLY A 222 3.77 -8.00 2.03
C GLY A 222 5.11 -7.28 2.16
N PHE A 223 5.79 -7.55 3.24
CA PHE A 223 7.13 -7.10 3.55
C PHE A 223 8.13 -8.04 2.87
N LYS A 224 8.43 -7.77 1.61
CA LYS A 224 9.40 -8.58 0.86
C LYS A 224 10.82 -8.46 1.46
N GLU A 225 11.03 -7.54 2.38
CA GLU A 225 12.28 -7.28 3.12
C GLU A 225 12.73 -8.42 4.04
N ASP A 226 11.78 -9.07 4.69
CA ASP A 226 11.99 -10.19 5.61
C ASP A 226 11.24 -11.44 5.12
N ASN A 227 10.81 -11.41 3.86
CA ASN A 227 9.88 -12.34 3.24
C ASN A 227 8.63 -12.59 4.10
N THR A 228 8.10 -11.57 4.80
CA THR A 228 6.90 -11.69 5.64
C THR A 228 5.70 -10.97 5.05
N PHE A 229 4.49 -11.43 5.33
CA PHE A 229 3.24 -10.71 5.10
C PHE A 229 2.72 -10.04 6.39
N ARG A 230 3.11 -10.57 7.55
CA ARG A 230 2.64 -10.25 8.90
C ARG A 230 1.13 -10.46 9.03
N PRO A 231 0.66 -11.70 8.79
CA PRO A 231 -0.77 -12.01 8.70
C PRO A 231 -1.54 -11.63 9.96
N GLU A 232 -0.93 -11.81 11.13
CA GLU A 232 -1.57 -11.63 12.43
C GLU A 232 -1.61 -10.18 12.93
N ASN A 233 -0.94 -9.25 12.24
CA ASN A 233 -0.93 -7.85 12.66
C ASN A 233 -2.31 -7.22 12.47
N PRO A 234 -2.77 -6.38 13.43
CA PRO A 234 -3.99 -5.62 13.25
C PRO A 234 -3.83 -4.61 12.11
N VAL A 235 -4.92 -4.37 11.38
CA VAL A 235 -4.98 -3.33 10.34
C VAL A 235 -5.62 -2.08 10.91
N THR A 236 -5.05 -0.91 10.64
CA THR A 236 -5.67 0.36 11.03
C THR A 236 -6.84 0.71 10.10
N ARG A 237 -7.77 1.55 10.57
CA ARG A 237 -8.94 1.98 9.78
C ARG A 237 -8.53 2.65 8.46
N GLU A 238 -7.50 3.50 8.47
CA GLU A 238 -7.02 4.16 7.24
C GLU A 238 -6.31 3.21 6.26
N GLN A 239 -5.58 2.21 6.78
CA GLN A 239 -4.97 1.16 5.96
C GLN A 239 -6.04 0.31 5.30
N PHE A 240 -7.06 -0.11 6.04
CA PHE A 240 -8.14 -0.93 5.50
C PHE A 240 -8.93 -0.21 4.40
N VAL A 241 -9.28 1.06 4.62
CA VAL A 241 -9.95 1.89 3.60
C VAL A 241 -9.09 2.00 2.33
N SER A 242 -7.79 2.16 2.51
CA SER A 242 -6.88 2.22 1.37
C SER A 242 -6.83 0.90 0.62
N MET A 243 -6.75 -0.24 1.32
CA MET A 243 -6.76 -1.57 0.71
C MET A 243 -8.02 -1.80 -0.13
N ILE A 244 -9.22 -1.53 0.42
CA ILE A 244 -10.46 -1.75 -0.32
C ILE A 244 -10.59 -0.81 -1.53
N ILE A 245 -10.13 0.45 -1.43
CA ILE A 245 -10.14 1.38 -2.58
C ILE A 245 -9.23 0.88 -3.71
N GLU A 246 -8.02 0.40 -3.40
CA GLU A 246 -7.16 -0.23 -4.42
C GLU A 246 -7.86 -1.44 -5.04
N GLY A 247 -8.50 -2.28 -4.22
CA GLY A 247 -9.27 -3.43 -4.69
C GLY A 247 -10.45 -3.07 -5.60
N MET A 248 -11.20 -2.02 -5.25
CA MET A 248 -12.28 -1.48 -6.07
C MET A 248 -11.77 -0.97 -7.43
N GLY A 249 -10.56 -0.41 -7.47
CA GLY A 249 -9.86 0.01 -8.69
C GLY A 249 -9.66 -1.12 -9.70
N THR A 250 -9.64 -2.38 -9.25
CA THR A 250 -9.56 -3.57 -10.12
C THR A 250 -10.92 -3.97 -10.74
N VAL A 251 -12.01 -3.33 -10.32
CA VAL A 251 -13.38 -3.61 -10.77
C VAL A 251 -13.93 -2.44 -11.59
N THR A 252 -13.69 -1.22 -11.14
CA THR A 252 -14.14 0.00 -11.78
C THR A 252 -13.11 1.11 -11.59
N LYS A 253 -13.10 2.10 -12.49
CA LYS A 253 -12.21 3.25 -12.36
C LYS A 253 -12.63 4.09 -11.15
N ILE A 254 -11.69 4.31 -10.22
CA ILE A 254 -11.88 5.19 -9.08
C ILE A 254 -11.16 6.51 -9.35
N ASN A 255 -11.90 7.62 -9.36
CA ASN A 255 -11.33 8.96 -9.47
C ASN A 255 -11.39 9.66 -8.11
N LEU A 256 -10.26 9.73 -7.41
CA LEU A 256 -10.17 10.35 -6.09
C LEU A 256 -10.33 11.88 -6.12
N GLU A 257 -10.33 12.51 -7.30
CA GLU A 257 -10.53 13.95 -7.47
C GLU A 257 -12.02 14.32 -7.63
N GLU A 258 -12.90 13.36 -7.91
CA GLU A 258 -14.34 13.58 -8.04
C GLU A 258 -15.04 13.43 -6.68
N ILE A 259 -14.83 14.40 -5.79
CA ILE A 259 -15.51 14.47 -4.50
C ILE A 259 -16.58 15.56 -4.58
N PRO A 260 -17.89 15.21 -4.50
CA PRO A 260 -18.97 16.19 -4.53
C PRO A 260 -18.76 17.30 -3.49
N PRO A 261 -18.91 18.58 -3.88
CA PRO A 261 -18.87 19.70 -2.93
C PRO A 261 -19.87 19.50 -1.79
N GLY A 262 -19.46 19.80 -0.56
CA GLY A 262 -20.33 19.65 0.63
C GLY A 262 -20.37 18.24 1.24
N SER A 263 -19.56 17.28 0.77
CA SER A 263 -19.49 15.91 1.32
C SER A 263 -18.99 15.83 2.79
N GLY A 264 -18.49 16.96 3.33
CA GLY A 264 -17.93 17.09 4.68
C GLY A 264 -16.60 16.34 4.88
N SER A 265 -15.88 16.67 5.95
CA SER A 265 -14.65 16.00 6.37
C SER A 265 -14.78 15.47 7.80
N PHE A 266 -13.94 14.52 8.17
CA PHE A 266 -13.85 14.07 9.56
C PHE A 266 -12.93 15.01 10.33
N ASN A 267 -13.29 15.33 11.57
CA ASN A 267 -12.61 16.36 12.35
C ASN A 267 -11.13 16.01 12.66
N ASP A 268 -10.81 14.72 12.67
CA ASP A 268 -9.49 14.17 13.00
C ASP A 268 -8.70 13.67 11.78
N VAL A 269 -9.24 13.87 10.58
CA VAL A 269 -8.57 13.55 9.31
C VAL A 269 -8.02 14.82 8.71
N ASP A 270 -6.79 15.15 9.11
CA ASP A 270 -6.00 16.21 8.50
C ASP A 270 -5.93 16.02 6.97
N ALA A 271 -6.18 17.08 6.21
CA ALA A 271 -6.21 17.04 4.74
C ALA A 271 -4.86 16.60 4.13
N THR A 272 -3.77 16.79 4.86
CA THR A 272 -2.42 16.40 4.47
C THR A 272 -2.08 14.95 4.86
N ARG A 273 -2.96 14.22 5.56
CA ARG A 273 -2.74 12.80 5.84
C ARG A 273 -2.73 11.99 4.54
N TRP A 274 -1.84 11.02 4.41
CA TRP A 274 -1.68 10.18 3.20
C TRP A 274 -2.99 9.50 2.76
N SER A 275 -3.82 9.14 3.73
CA SER A 275 -5.11 8.47 3.54
C SER A 275 -6.28 9.46 3.37
N ALA A 276 -6.07 10.78 3.51
CA ALA A 276 -7.14 11.78 3.57
C ALA A 276 -8.04 11.73 2.33
N LYS A 277 -7.47 11.77 1.12
CA LYS A 277 -8.24 11.71 -0.13
C LYS A 277 -9.07 10.44 -0.24
N LYS A 278 -8.48 9.29 0.12
CA LYS A 278 -9.12 7.98 0.09
C LYS A 278 -10.29 7.92 1.08
N ILE A 279 -10.07 8.39 2.31
CA ILE A 279 -11.11 8.46 3.35
C ILE A 279 -12.24 9.42 2.93
N GLN A 280 -11.90 10.59 2.40
CA GLN A 280 -12.87 11.59 1.98
C GLN A 280 -13.70 11.09 0.78
N TRP A 281 -13.05 10.49 -0.21
CA TRP A 281 -13.72 9.88 -1.35
C TRP A 281 -14.64 8.74 -0.90
N ALA A 282 -14.18 7.87 0.01
CA ALA A 282 -14.99 6.79 0.55
C ALA A 282 -16.20 7.32 1.35
N ARG A 283 -16.03 8.41 2.11
CA ARG A 283 -17.13 9.06 2.84
C ARG A 283 -18.17 9.62 1.87
N ALA A 284 -17.71 10.36 0.86
CA ALA A 284 -18.57 10.99 -0.13
C ALA A 284 -19.39 9.97 -0.93
N ASN A 285 -18.88 8.75 -1.09
CA ASN A 285 -19.55 7.64 -1.77
C ASN A 285 -20.27 6.67 -0.80
N GLY A 286 -20.42 7.04 0.48
CA GLY A 286 -21.15 6.24 1.47
C GLY A 286 -20.48 4.92 1.86
N ILE A 287 -19.21 4.74 1.52
CA ILE A 287 -18.43 3.52 1.81
C ILE A 287 -17.97 3.47 3.26
N VAL A 288 -17.65 4.63 3.82
CA VAL A 288 -17.27 4.77 5.24
C VAL A 288 -18.16 5.78 5.94
N ALA A 289 -18.47 5.48 7.20
CA ALA A 289 -19.10 6.40 8.13
C ALA A 289 -18.14 6.69 9.29
N GLY A 290 -18.22 7.91 9.82
CA GLY A 290 -17.52 8.29 11.03
C GLY A 290 -18.22 7.79 12.29
N LYS A 291 -17.60 8.05 13.43
CA LYS A 291 -18.19 7.90 14.75
C LYS A 291 -19.22 9.02 15.00
N ALA A 292 -20.05 8.84 16.02
CA ALA A 292 -21.10 9.80 16.37
C ALA A 292 -20.57 11.22 16.69
N ASN A 293 -19.31 11.32 17.12
CA ASN A 293 -18.62 12.59 17.40
C ASN A 293 -18.02 13.26 16.14
N GLY A 294 -18.22 12.71 14.95
CA GLY A 294 -17.69 13.25 13.69
C GLY A 294 -16.24 12.87 13.37
N GLU A 295 -15.64 11.95 14.14
CA GLU A 295 -14.29 11.45 13.92
C GLU A 295 -14.25 10.18 13.06
N PHE A 296 -13.13 9.96 12.37
CA PHE A 296 -12.85 8.72 11.65
C PHE A 296 -11.96 7.77 12.45
N ARG A 297 -11.06 8.27 13.28
CA ARG A 297 -10.00 7.59 14.02
C ARG A 297 -9.07 6.76 13.11
N PRO A 298 -8.27 7.40 12.24
CA PRO A 298 -7.53 6.72 11.17
C PRO A 298 -6.53 5.68 11.66
N THR A 299 -5.81 5.96 12.76
CA THR A 299 -4.73 5.13 13.29
C THR A 299 -5.21 4.02 14.22
N ASP A 300 -6.49 4.00 14.58
CA ASP A 300 -7.05 2.92 15.39
C ASP A 300 -7.09 1.61 14.60
N PRO A 301 -6.91 0.46 15.27
CA PRO A 301 -7.27 -0.83 14.71
C PRO A 301 -8.74 -0.87 14.29
N ILE A 302 -9.02 -1.38 13.09
CA ILE A 302 -10.39 -1.63 12.64
C ILE A 302 -10.92 -2.91 13.30
N THR A 303 -12.15 -2.90 13.80
CA THR A 303 -12.77 -4.13 14.32
C THR A 303 -13.29 -5.00 13.19
N ARG A 304 -13.49 -6.30 13.44
CA ARG A 304 -14.07 -7.22 12.46
C ARG A 304 -15.48 -6.81 12.03
N ALA A 305 -16.30 -6.26 12.93
CA ALA A 305 -17.62 -5.72 12.58
C ALA A 305 -17.54 -4.46 11.69
N GLU A 306 -16.64 -3.53 12.00
CA GLU A 306 -16.44 -2.33 11.18
C GLU A 306 -15.92 -2.67 9.79
N LEU A 307 -15.00 -3.63 9.70
CA LEU A 307 -14.48 -4.16 8.44
C LEU A 307 -15.62 -4.68 7.55
N MET A 308 -16.54 -5.47 8.11
CA MET A 308 -17.72 -5.97 7.37
C MET A 308 -18.64 -4.84 6.90
N ALA A 309 -18.79 -3.78 7.69
CA ALA A 309 -19.64 -2.66 7.33
C ALA A 309 -19.10 -1.94 6.10
N ILE A 310 -17.78 -1.69 6.06
CA ILE A 310 -17.10 -1.07 4.92
C ILE A 310 -17.19 -1.99 3.68
N LEU A 311 -16.97 -3.30 3.84
CA LEU A 311 -17.05 -4.23 2.70
C LEU A 311 -18.44 -4.33 2.10
N LYS A 312 -19.50 -4.32 2.93
CA LYS A 312 -20.88 -4.26 2.41
C LYS A 312 -21.10 -3.03 1.55
N GLN A 313 -20.68 -1.86 2.04
CA GLN A 313 -20.90 -0.62 1.30
C GLN A 313 -20.06 -0.57 0.02
N ALA A 314 -18.81 -1.03 0.08
CA ALA A 314 -17.96 -1.17 -1.11
C ALA A 314 -18.60 -2.11 -2.15
N ALA A 315 -19.12 -3.27 -1.75
CA ALA A 315 -19.81 -4.20 -2.65
C ALA A 315 -21.07 -3.59 -3.28
N THR A 316 -21.87 -2.90 -2.47
CA THR A 316 -23.09 -2.21 -2.90
C THR A 316 -22.79 -1.11 -3.92
N TYR A 317 -21.76 -0.31 -3.64
CA TYR A 317 -21.25 0.71 -4.55
C TYR A 317 -20.82 0.08 -5.88
N LEU A 318 -19.98 -0.97 -5.85
CA LEU A 318 -19.49 -1.61 -7.06
C LEU A 318 -20.62 -2.20 -7.92
N LYS A 319 -21.64 -2.82 -7.30
CA LYS A 319 -22.83 -3.28 -8.04
C LYS A 319 -23.57 -2.14 -8.74
N THR A 320 -23.75 -1.02 -8.02
CA THR A 320 -24.39 0.17 -8.57
C THR A 320 -23.61 0.73 -9.76
N GLN A 321 -22.28 0.81 -9.66
CA GLN A 321 -21.40 1.23 -10.77
C GLN A 321 -21.48 0.29 -11.98
N GLN A 322 -21.79 -0.99 -11.76
CA GLN A 322 -22.03 -1.96 -12.83
C GLN A 322 -23.49 -1.97 -13.33
N LYS A 323 -24.33 -1.01 -12.91
CA LYS A 323 -25.77 -0.95 -13.21
C LYS A 323 -26.53 -2.20 -12.77
N GLN A 324 -26.01 -2.90 -11.76
CA GLN A 324 -26.68 -4.03 -11.13
C GLN A 324 -27.48 -3.55 -9.92
N ALA A 325 -28.50 -4.33 -9.55
CA ALA A 325 -29.25 -4.05 -8.34
C ALA A 325 -28.29 -4.09 -7.11
N PRO A 326 -28.41 -3.13 -6.18
CA PRO A 326 -27.48 -2.98 -5.05
C PRO A 326 -27.60 -4.10 -4.01
N ASN A 327 -28.58 -5.00 -4.14
CA ASN A 327 -28.76 -6.10 -3.20
C ASN A 327 -27.62 -7.14 -3.30
N LEU A 328 -27.09 -7.52 -2.14
CA LEU A 328 -26.06 -8.55 -2.02
C LEU A 328 -26.72 -9.92 -1.94
N ALA A 329 -26.89 -10.58 -3.10
CA ALA A 329 -27.46 -11.91 -3.20
C ALA A 329 -26.64 -12.93 -2.40
N GLN A 330 -27.32 -13.76 -1.60
CA GLN A 330 -26.68 -14.79 -0.80
C GLN A 330 -26.40 -16.02 -1.67
N THR A 331 -25.12 -16.31 -1.88
CA THR A 331 -24.63 -17.45 -2.66
C THR A 331 -24.16 -18.61 -1.77
N LYS A 332 -24.12 -18.38 -0.46
CA LYS A 332 -23.81 -19.34 0.59
C LYS A 332 -24.92 -19.29 1.63
N THR A 333 -25.10 -20.39 2.36
CA THR A 333 -25.96 -20.41 3.55
C THR A 333 -25.39 -19.45 4.59
N PRO A 334 -26.15 -18.44 5.05
CA PRO A 334 -25.71 -17.53 6.09
C PRO A 334 -25.35 -18.27 7.38
N VAL A 335 -24.26 -17.86 8.02
CA VAL A 335 -23.79 -18.42 9.29
C VAL A 335 -24.50 -17.72 10.45
N ASN A 336 -24.98 -18.53 11.40
CA ASN A 336 -25.49 -18.06 12.69
C ASN A 336 -24.33 -18.03 13.68
N PHE A 337 -23.75 -16.85 13.88
CA PHE A 337 -22.61 -16.70 14.78
C PHE A 337 -23.06 -16.71 16.25
N SER A 338 -22.31 -17.39 17.11
CA SER A 338 -22.67 -17.62 18.52
C SER A 338 -22.57 -16.37 19.39
N ASP A 339 -21.83 -15.36 18.94
CA ASP A 339 -21.40 -14.21 19.74
C ASP A 339 -21.81 -12.85 19.14
N THR A 340 -22.68 -12.84 18.13
CA THR A 340 -23.15 -11.60 17.49
C THR A 340 -24.55 -11.17 17.96
N SER A 341 -25.25 -12.01 18.74
CA SER A 341 -26.58 -11.66 19.25
C SER A 341 -26.54 -10.35 20.07
N GLY A 342 -27.45 -9.42 19.77
CA GLY A 342 -27.50 -8.10 20.40
C GLY A 342 -26.44 -7.09 19.92
N HIS A 343 -25.51 -7.50 19.06
CA HIS A 343 -24.49 -6.60 18.49
C HIS A 343 -25.08 -5.77 17.33
N TRP A 344 -24.69 -4.49 17.22
CA TRP A 344 -25.21 -3.58 16.17
C TRP A 344 -24.98 -4.10 14.74
N ALA A 345 -23.92 -4.89 14.55
CA ALA A 345 -23.55 -5.47 13.27
C ALA A 345 -24.11 -6.88 13.03
N ALA A 346 -24.94 -7.45 13.91
CA ALA A 346 -25.37 -8.85 13.83
C ALA A 346 -25.95 -9.24 12.46
N GLY A 347 -26.99 -8.52 12.03
CA GLY A 347 -27.64 -8.77 10.74
C GLY A 347 -26.73 -8.54 9.53
N LEU A 348 -25.86 -7.52 9.61
CA LEU A 348 -24.84 -7.25 8.60
C LEU A 348 -23.84 -8.41 8.47
N ILE A 349 -23.33 -8.91 9.59
CA ILE A 349 -22.35 -9.99 9.64
C ILE A 349 -22.96 -11.27 9.07
N THR A 350 -24.18 -11.62 9.48
CA THR A 350 -24.92 -12.76 8.91
C THR A 350 -25.16 -12.57 7.41
N GLN A 351 -25.58 -11.38 6.96
CA GLN A 351 -25.73 -11.08 5.53
C GLN A 351 -24.43 -11.29 4.75
N MET A 352 -23.31 -10.75 5.24
CA MET A 352 -22.01 -10.84 4.59
C MET A 352 -21.44 -12.26 4.61
N SER A 353 -21.85 -13.12 5.55
CA SER A 353 -21.51 -14.55 5.50
C SER A 353 -22.25 -15.29 4.37
N GLY A 354 -23.49 -14.90 4.06
CA GLY A 354 -24.22 -15.43 2.91
C GLY A 354 -23.71 -14.89 1.57
N PHE A 355 -23.14 -13.68 1.56
CA PHE A 355 -22.54 -13.07 0.37
C PHE A 355 -21.15 -13.66 0.10
N CYS A 356 -21.09 -14.78 -0.62
CA CYS A 356 -19.87 -15.52 -0.95
C CYS A 356 -18.96 -15.88 0.24
N GLY A 357 -19.48 -15.94 1.46
CA GLY A 357 -18.65 -16.25 2.64
C GLY A 357 -17.67 -15.14 3.02
N VAL A 358 -17.99 -13.86 2.73
CA VAL A 358 -17.12 -12.73 3.10
C VAL A 358 -16.96 -12.64 4.62
N ALA A 359 -18.05 -12.73 5.38
CA ALA A 359 -17.97 -12.88 6.83
C ALA A 359 -17.81 -14.36 7.19
N SER A 360 -16.87 -14.67 8.07
CA SER A 360 -16.58 -16.04 8.51
C SER A 360 -16.13 -16.07 9.97
N PRO A 361 -16.20 -17.24 10.63
CA PRO A 361 -15.76 -17.38 12.02
C PRO A 361 -14.29 -17.01 12.19
N LEU A 362 -13.89 -16.73 13.43
CA LEU A 362 -12.47 -16.48 13.74
C LEU A 362 -11.62 -17.66 13.26
N ASN A 363 -10.64 -17.37 12.41
CA ASN A 363 -9.76 -18.37 11.81
C ASN A 363 -10.50 -19.49 11.06
N GLU A 364 -11.66 -19.20 10.46
CA GLU A 364 -12.52 -20.16 9.73
C GLU A 364 -12.98 -21.36 10.57
N GLN A 365 -12.98 -21.24 11.91
CA GLN A 365 -13.29 -22.34 12.83
C GLN A 365 -14.39 -21.97 13.84
N GLY A 366 -15.20 -22.97 14.18
CA GLY A 366 -16.30 -22.80 15.14
C GLY A 366 -17.40 -21.88 14.62
N SER A 367 -18.09 -21.21 15.55
CA SER A 367 -19.23 -20.32 15.26
C SER A 367 -19.05 -18.90 15.79
N ALA A 368 -17.93 -18.56 16.42
CA ALA A 368 -17.69 -17.21 16.92
C ALA A 368 -17.17 -16.30 15.81
N PHE A 369 -17.76 -15.11 15.65
CA PHE A 369 -17.30 -14.08 14.74
C PHE A 369 -16.30 -13.11 15.38
N VAL A 370 -16.34 -12.91 16.70
CA VAL A 370 -15.60 -11.92 17.49
C VAL A 370 -15.72 -10.49 16.95
N PRO A 371 -16.93 -9.89 16.95
CA PRO A 371 -17.22 -8.64 16.23
C PRO A 371 -16.42 -7.41 16.70
N ASN A 372 -16.00 -7.38 17.96
CA ASN A 372 -15.28 -6.25 18.55
C ASN A 372 -13.76 -6.37 18.49
N ASP A 373 -13.23 -7.54 18.11
CA ASP A 373 -11.80 -7.77 18.05
C ASP A 373 -11.18 -7.05 16.84
N PRO A 374 -9.93 -6.54 16.98
CA PRO A 374 -9.18 -6.03 15.85
C PRO A 374 -9.08 -7.04 14.71
N ALA A 375 -9.34 -6.60 13.48
CA ALA A 375 -9.16 -7.43 12.31
C ALA A 375 -7.68 -7.58 11.96
N ARG A 376 -7.26 -8.84 11.82
CA ARG A 376 -5.92 -9.22 11.37
C ARG A 376 -5.75 -9.00 9.86
N ARG A 377 -4.51 -8.74 9.44
CA ARG A 377 -4.15 -8.42 8.05
C ARG A 377 -4.50 -9.53 7.06
N ASN A 378 -4.32 -10.79 7.44
CA ASN A 378 -4.72 -11.96 6.64
C ASN A 378 -6.23 -11.98 6.38
N TYR A 379 -7.03 -11.88 7.43
CA TYR A 379 -8.49 -11.87 7.33
C TYR A 379 -8.98 -10.68 6.50
N ALA A 380 -8.39 -9.50 6.69
CA ALA A 380 -8.73 -8.31 5.91
C ALA A 380 -8.48 -8.50 4.41
N ALA A 381 -7.33 -9.05 4.03
CA ALA A 381 -7.01 -9.36 2.64
C ALA A 381 -7.98 -10.40 2.05
N ALA A 382 -8.26 -11.47 2.79
CA ALA A 382 -9.19 -12.52 2.36
C ALA A 382 -10.62 -12.00 2.16
N ALA A 383 -11.13 -11.23 3.12
CA ALA A 383 -12.47 -10.66 3.04
C ALA A 383 -12.62 -9.67 1.88
N ILE A 384 -11.60 -8.87 1.57
CA ILE A 384 -11.59 -8.01 0.37
C ILE A 384 -11.66 -8.86 -0.90
N VAL A 385 -10.81 -9.88 -1.04
CA VAL A 385 -10.80 -10.74 -2.23
C VAL A 385 -12.14 -11.43 -2.44
N ARG A 386 -12.72 -12.02 -1.39
CA ARG A 386 -14.05 -12.65 -1.44
C ARG A 386 -15.12 -11.65 -1.87
N THR A 387 -15.03 -10.40 -1.39
CA THR A 387 -15.97 -9.33 -1.77
C THR A 387 -15.85 -9.00 -3.25
N LEU A 388 -14.63 -8.77 -3.75
CA LEU A 388 -14.39 -8.41 -5.15
C LEU A 388 -14.79 -9.55 -6.10
N ASP A 389 -14.48 -10.79 -5.74
CA ASP A 389 -14.86 -11.97 -6.52
C ASP A 389 -16.37 -12.11 -6.60
N CYS A 390 -17.08 -11.93 -5.48
CA CYS A 390 -18.54 -12.04 -5.45
C CYS A 390 -19.23 -10.98 -6.33
N VAL A 391 -18.67 -9.77 -6.35
CA VAL A 391 -19.15 -8.71 -7.24
C VAL A 391 -18.88 -9.06 -8.71
N LYS A 392 -17.71 -9.64 -9.03
CA LYS A 392 -17.34 -10.00 -10.41
C LYS A 392 -18.14 -11.19 -10.95
N THR A 393 -18.47 -12.18 -10.13
CA THR A 393 -19.19 -13.40 -10.55
C THR A 393 -20.67 -13.15 -10.87
N ALA A 394 -21.27 -12.08 -10.36
CA ALA A 394 -22.63 -11.67 -10.69
C ALA A 394 -22.82 -11.15 -12.13
N LYS A 395 -21.77 -11.17 -12.97
CA LYS A 395 -21.82 -10.80 -14.39
C LYS A 395 -22.24 -11.95 -15.34
N LYS A 396 -22.51 -13.15 -14.83
CA LYS A 396 -22.97 -14.28 -15.66
C LYS A 396 -24.48 -14.36 -15.73
#